data_AF-A0A660UP32-F1
#
_entry.id   AF-A0A660UP32-F1
#
_cell.length_a   1.000
_cell.length_b   1.000
_cell.length_c   1.000
_cell.angle_alpha   90.00
_cell.angle_beta   90.00
_cell.angle_gamma   90.00
#
_symmetry.space_group_name_H-M   'P 1'
#
loop_
_entity.id
_entity.type
_entity.pdbx_description
1 polymer ?
#
loop_
_entity_poly.entity_id
_entity_poly.type
_entity_poly.pdbx_seq_one_letter_code
_entity_poly.pdbx_strand_id
1 'polypeptide(L)'
;MWFARMSILCGVLSVLAWTTALHAQQVAPQLQAVLQNAAGEKKVPVIITFTDRADISRFSGHGKRMRRRLISESLRTRSLRSRKTLRRFLRDRGATRFKPLWLVNALAVEIPARLAGKIARLPGVAKVSLDYTLHLPPVEYDDTGAVQWNMEMIGAPALRDIGLAGQGVVVATIDSG
;
A
#
# COMPACT_ATOMS: atom_id res chain seq x y z
N MET A 1 -65.78 -8.71 42.05
CA MET A 1 -64.68 -9.56 42.55
C MET A 1 -64.28 -10.43 41.36
N TRP A 2 -63.08 -10.49 40.80
CA TRP A 2 -61.72 -10.13 41.22
C TRP A 2 -60.87 -10.16 39.91
N PHE A 3 -60.18 -9.06 39.56
CA PHE A 3 -58.86 -8.97 38.87
C PHE A 3 -58.72 -9.47 37.41
N ALA A 4 -57.79 -9.01 36.57
CA ALA A 4 -57.05 -7.77 36.36
C ALA A 4 -56.23 -7.99 35.07
N ARG A 5 -56.11 -6.92 34.28
CA ARG A 5 -55.21 -6.62 33.15
C ARG A 5 -53.91 -7.44 33.05
N MET A 6 -53.53 -7.83 31.83
CA MET A 6 -52.17 -7.59 31.31
C MET A 6 -52.11 -7.69 29.77
N SER A 7 -52.06 -6.52 29.12
CA SER A 7 -51.69 -6.38 27.70
C SER A 7 -50.16 -6.50 27.57
N ILE A 8 -49.67 -7.29 26.61
CA ILE A 8 -48.29 -7.16 26.12
C ILE A 8 -48.32 -7.15 24.59
N LEU A 9 -48.36 -5.94 24.06
CA LEU A 9 -48.02 -5.61 22.68
C LEU A 9 -46.53 -5.23 22.72
N CYS A 10 -45.63 -6.15 22.34
CA CYS A 10 -44.20 -5.87 22.30
C CYS A 10 -43.72 -5.86 20.86
N GLY A 11 -43.33 -4.66 20.40
CA GLY A 11 -42.97 -4.36 19.02
C GLY A 11 -41.75 -5.11 18.52
N VAL A 12 -41.86 -5.64 17.30
CA VAL A 12 -40.72 -6.10 16.50
C VAL A 12 -40.37 -4.96 15.54
N LEU A 13 -39.60 -3.99 16.05
CA LEU A 13 -39.00 -2.94 15.25
C LEU A 13 -37.57 -2.76 15.75
N SER A 14 -36.59 -3.47 15.14
CA SER A 14 -35.15 -3.14 15.15
C SER A 14 -34.29 -4.30 14.62
N VAL A 15 -34.24 -4.53 13.30
CA VAL A 15 -33.11 -5.23 12.67
C VAL A 15 -32.77 -4.54 11.34
N LEU A 16 -32.30 -3.29 11.41
CA LEU A 16 -31.82 -2.53 10.25
C LEU A 16 -30.67 -1.60 10.66
N ALA A 17 -29.60 -2.14 11.23
CA ALA A 17 -28.42 -1.32 11.57
C ALA A 17 -27.11 -2.10 11.69
N TRP A 18 -26.88 -3.16 10.92
CA TRP A 18 -25.66 -3.97 11.05
C TRP A 18 -25.02 -4.30 9.70
N THR A 19 -24.84 -3.30 8.81
CA THR A 19 -24.03 -3.51 7.58
C THR A 19 -23.10 -2.36 7.21
N THR A 20 -23.06 -1.25 7.96
CA THR A 20 -22.27 -0.06 7.55
C THR A 20 -20.80 -0.08 7.99
N ALA A 21 -20.39 -0.97 8.92
CA ALA A 21 -19.05 -0.91 9.52
C ALA A 21 -17.90 -1.48 8.64
N LEU A 22 -18.18 -2.33 7.65
CA LEU A 22 -17.12 -2.93 6.81
C LEU A 22 -16.62 -2.00 5.69
N HIS A 23 -17.36 -0.93 5.36
CA HIS A 23 -17.06 -0.09 4.20
C HIS A 23 -16.06 1.04 4.49
N ALA A 24 -15.90 1.45 5.75
CA ALA A 24 -14.94 2.48 6.15
C ALA A 24 -13.48 1.99 6.07
N GLN A 25 -13.25 0.68 5.97
CA GLN A 25 -11.92 0.07 6.06
C GLN A 25 -11.12 0.09 4.74
N GLN A 26 -11.76 0.38 3.60
CA GLN A 26 -11.11 0.33 2.28
C GLN A 26 -10.50 1.66 1.82
N VAL A 27 -10.90 2.81 2.38
CA VAL A 27 -10.23 4.11 2.15
C VAL A 27 -9.36 4.41 3.36
N ALA A 28 -8.07 4.68 3.15
CA ALA A 28 -7.15 4.92 4.26
C ALA A 28 -7.42 6.27 4.95
N PRO A 29 -7.25 6.40 6.28
CA PRO A 29 -7.55 7.61 7.03
C PRO A 29 -6.87 8.89 6.49
N GLN A 30 -5.60 8.79 6.09
CA GLN A 30 -4.85 9.91 5.52
C GLN A 30 -5.48 10.40 4.22
N LEU A 31 -5.98 9.49 3.38
CA LEU A 31 -6.70 9.85 2.17
C LEU A 31 -8.06 10.47 2.52
N GLN A 32 -8.76 9.94 3.53
CA GLN A 32 -10.02 10.51 4.02
C GLN A 32 -9.88 12.00 4.36
N ALA A 33 -8.83 12.37 5.11
CA ALA A 33 -8.54 13.74 5.50
C ALA A 33 -8.29 14.66 4.29
N VAL A 34 -7.58 14.16 3.28
CA VAL A 34 -7.38 14.90 2.01
C VAL A 34 -8.70 15.09 1.26
N LEU A 35 -9.54 14.06 1.22
CA LEU A 35 -10.82 14.10 0.51
C LEU A 35 -11.85 15.05 1.14
N GLN A 36 -11.82 15.26 2.46
CA GLN A 36 -12.69 16.21 3.15
C GLN A 36 -12.50 17.65 2.68
N ASN A 37 -11.28 17.99 2.24
CA ASN A 37 -10.90 19.35 1.84
C ASN A 37 -10.72 19.50 0.31
N ALA A 38 -10.87 18.43 -0.46
CA ALA A 38 -10.65 18.44 -1.90
C ALA A 38 -11.96 18.62 -2.68
N ALA A 39 -11.97 19.55 -3.64
CA ALA A 39 -13.03 19.62 -4.63
C ALA A 39 -13.16 18.29 -5.40
N GLY A 40 -14.38 17.87 -5.73
CA GLY A 40 -14.65 16.55 -6.32
C GLY A 40 -13.95 16.25 -7.66
N GLU A 41 -13.59 17.29 -8.42
CA GLU A 41 -12.83 17.19 -9.68
C GLU A 41 -11.31 17.33 -9.48
N LYS A 42 -10.84 17.83 -8.33
CA LYS A 42 -9.41 17.94 -8.04
C LYS A 42 -8.81 16.54 -8.04
N LYS A 43 -7.72 16.37 -8.78
CA LYS A 43 -6.99 15.10 -8.82
C LYS A 43 -6.16 14.93 -7.56
N VAL A 44 -6.22 13.73 -7.00
CA VAL A 44 -5.49 13.31 -5.81
C VAL A 44 -4.68 12.06 -6.18
N PRO A 45 -3.38 12.02 -5.85
CA PRO A 45 -2.54 10.85 -6.09
C PRO A 45 -2.89 9.76 -5.07
N VAL A 46 -3.17 8.55 -5.57
CA VAL A 46 -3.57 7.41 -4.73
C VAL A 46 -2.84 6.13 -5.14
N ILE A 47 -2.68 5.23 -4.18
CA ILE A 47 -2.28 3.85 -4.39
C ILE A 47 -3.51 2.95 -4.20
N ILE A 48 -3.92 2.27 -5.27
CA ILE A 48 -4.97 1.26 -5.26
C ILE A 48 -4.31 -0.12 -5.09
N THR A 49 -4.50 -0.75 -3.93
CA THR A 49 -4.02 -2.10 -3.64
C THR A 49 -5.10 -3.12 -3.99
N PHE A 50 -4.74 -4.19 -4.69
CA PHE A 50 -5.68 -5.24 -5.08
C PHE A 50 -5.73 -6.39 -4.07
N THR A 51 -6.86 -7.11 -4.00
CA THR A 51 -7.07 -8.24 -3.07
C THR A 51 -6.27 -9.47 -3.44
N ASP A 52 -6.06 -9.71 -4.73
CA ASP A 52 -5.29 -10.84 -5.23
C ASP A 52 -3.85 -10.74 -4.69
N ARG A 53 -3.39 -11.67 -3.83
CA ARG A 53 -1.97 -11.81 -3.39
C ARG A 53 -1.30 -13.08 -3.94
N ALA A 54 -0.02 -12.97 -4.30
CA ALA A 54 0.71 -14.12 -4.84
C ALA A 54 1.14 -14.98 -3.68
N ASP A 55 0.78 -16.26 -3.73
CA ASP A 55 1.45 -17.25 -2.91
C ASP A 55 2.84 -17.51 -3.50
N ILE A 56 3.87 -16.99 -2.83
CA ILE A 56 5.27 -17.18 -3.21
C ILE A 56 5.87 -18.45 -2.60
N SER A 57 5.20 -19.05 -1.61
CA SER A 57 5.69 -20.23 -0.89
C SER A 57 5.74 -21.46 -1.80
N ARG A 58 4.83 -21.54 -2.77
CA ARG A 58 4.79 -22.58 -3.83
C ARG A 58 6.06 -22.69 -4.68
N PHE A 59 6.95 -21.69 -4.65
CA PHE A 59 8.21 -21.68 -5.39
C PHE A 59 9.42 -22.07 -4.54
N SER A 60 9.22 -22.43 -3.26
CA SER A 60 10.30 -22.75 -2.31
C SER A 60 11.21 -23.90 -2.75
N GLY A 61 10.68 -24.92 -3.43
CA GLY A 61 11.44 -26.09 -3.89
C GLY A 61 12.40 -25.85 -5.08
N HIS A 62 12.52 -24.62 -5.59
CA HIS A 62 13.38 -24.30 -6.74
C HIS A 62 14.69 -23.64 -6.32
N GLY A 63 15.76 -23.89 -7.08
CA GLY A 63 17.02 -23.16 -6.92
C GLY A 63 16.86 -21.64 -7.08
N LYS A 64 17.71 -20.86 -6.42
CA LYS A 64 17.61 -19.39 -6.27
C LYS A 64 17.31 -18.64 -7.57
N ARG A 65 17.96 -19.00 -8.68
CA ARG A 65 17.75 -18.34 -9.99
C ARG A 65 16.35 -18.60 -10.53
N MET A 66 15.94 -19.87 -10.58
CA MET A 66 14.62 -20.27 -11.07
C MET A 66 13.51 -19.71 -10.18
N ARG A 67 13.66 -19.81 -8.86
CA ARG A 67 12.72 -19.26 -7.88
C ARG A 67 12.48 -17.76 -8.09
N ARG A 68 13.55 -16.95 -8.24
CA ARG A 68 13.42 -15.51 -8.50
C ARG A 68 12.65 -15.22 -9.80
N ARG A 69 12.97 -15.95 -10.87
CA ARG A 69 12.27 -15.82 -12.16
C ARG A 69 10.77 -16.09 -11.99
N LEU A 70 10.41 -17.26 -11.45
CA LEU A 70 9.02 -17.67 -11.26
C LEU A 70 8.23 -16.70 -10.36
N ILE A 71 8.83 -16.21 -9.28
CA ILE A 71 8.21 -15.21 -8.41
C ILE A 71 7.92 -13.92 -9.21
N SER A 72 8.93 -13.40 -9.91
CA SER A 72 8.79 -12.15 -10.67
C SER A 72 7.75 -12.25 -11.79
N GLU A 73 7.72 -13.36 -12.53
CA GLU A 73 6.74 -13.63 -13.59
C GLU A 73 5.32 -13.75 -13.01
N SER A 74 5.18 -14.46 -11.89
CA SER A 74 3.91 -14.63 -11.17
C SER A 74 3.36 -13.28 -10.69
N LEU A 75 4.20 -12.44 -10.08
CA LEU A 75 3.79 -11.11 -9.60
C LEU A 75 3.40 -10.18 -10.76
N ARG A 76 4.19 -10.14 -11.84
CA ARG A 76 3.91 -9.30 -13.01
C ARG A 76 2.62 -9.71 -13.71
N THR A 77 2.39 -11.01 -13.91
CA THR A 77 1.18 -11.54 -14.54
C THR A 77 -0.07 -11.14 -13.77
N ARG A 78 -0.05 -11.29 -12.45
CA ARG A 78 -1.18 -10.95 -11.57
C ARG A 78 -1.43 -9.45 -11.51
N SER A 79 -0.36 -8.65 -11.48
CA SER A 79 -0.47 -7.19 -11.59
C SER A 79 -1.08 -6.74 -12.91
N LEU A 80 -0.71 -7.37 -14.02
CA LEU A 80 -1.29 -7.07 -15.33
C LEU A 80 -2.79 -7.37 -15.35
N ARG A 81 -3.20 -8.56 -14.86
CA ARG A 81 -4.60 -8.97 -14.77
C ARG A 81 -5.43 -8.00 -13.94
N SER A 82 -5.00 -7.72 -12.71
CA SER A 82 -5.73 -6.85 -11.76
C SER A 82 -5.93 -5.44 -12.31
N ARG A 83 -4.88 -4.85 -12.90
CA ARG A 83 -4.93 -3.48 -13.41
C ARG A 83 -5.68 -3.35 -14.73
N LYS A 84 -5.69 -4.39 -15.59
CA LYS A 84 -6.39 -4.36 -16.88
C LYS A 84 -7.89 -4.12 -16.68
N THR A 85 -8.48 -4.77 -15.67
CA THR A 85 -9.89 -4.62 -15.31
C THR A 85 -10.24 -3.18 -14.92
N LEU A 86 -9.37 -2.51 -14.15
CA LEU A 86 -9.65 -1.16 -13.63
C LEU A 86 -9.25 -0.04 -14.59
N ARG A 87 -8.27 -0.28 -15.48
CA ARG A 87 -7.64 0.76 -16.31
C ARG A 87 -8.65 1.50 -17.16
N ARG A 88 -9.55 0.80 -17.84
CA ARG A 88 -10.58 1.44 -18.68
C ARG A 88 -11.53 2.28 -17.83
N PHE A 89 -12.07 1.69 -16.75
CA PHE A 89 -12.96 2.39 -15.82
C PHE A 89 -12.38 3.71 -15.30
N LEU A 90 -11.09 3.69 -14.93
CA LEU A 90 -10.38 4.86 -14.41
C LEU A 90 -10.10 5.91 -15.50
N ARG A 91 -9.59 5.48 -16.66
CA ARG A 91 -9.25 6.39 -17.77
C ARG A 91 -10.49 7.11 -18.28
N ASP A 92 -11.60 6.39 -18.46
CA ASP A 92 -12.87 6.93 -18.93
C ASP A 92 -13.49 7.94 -17.92
N ARG A 93 -12.92 8.03 -16.71
CA ARG A 93 -13.34 8.97 -15.64
C ARG A 93 -12.25 9.97 -15.27
N GLY A 94 -11.29 10.21 -16.16
CA GLY A 94 -10.31 11.30 -16.05
C GLY A 94 -9.09 10.99 -15.20
N ALA A 95 -8.85 9.72 -14.83
CA ALA A 95 -7.63 9.34 -14.10
C ALA A 95 -6.36 9.50 -14.98
N THR A 96 -5.25 9.88 -14.35
CA THR A 96 -3.94 10.12 -15.00
C THR A 96 -2.78 9.49 -14.23
N ARG A 97 -1.56 9.55 -14.77
CA ARG A 97 -0.32 9.08 -14.12
C ARG A 97 -0.36 7.63 -13.63
N PHE A 98 -0.78 6.71 -14.49
CA PHE A 98 -0.84 5.29 -14.16
C PHE A 98 0.57 4.68 -14.00
N LYS A 99 0.98 4.38 -12.78
CA LYS A 99 2.25 3.71 -12.45
C LYS A 99 1.99 2.33 -11.80
N PRO A 100 2.26 1.23 -12.52
CA PRO A 100 2.13 -0.12 -11.97
C PRO A 100 3.12 -0.38 -10.83
N LEU A 101 2.63 -0.85 -9.69
CA LEU A 101 3.43 -1.32 -8.56
C LEU A 101 3.31 -2.84 -8.48
N TRP A 102 3.96 -3.53 -9.41
CA TRP A 102 3.74 -4.97 -9.65
C TRP A 102 4.18 -5.87 -8.49
N LEU A 103 5.18 -5.44 -7.70
CA LEU A 103 5.71 -6.21 -6.58
C LEU A 103 4.66 -6.43 -5.48
N VAL A 104 3.82 -5.42 -5.25
CA VAL A 104 2.79 -5.43 -4.19
C VAL A 104 1.36 -5.57 -4.74
N ASN A 105 1.23 -5.89 -6.03
CA ASN A 105 -0.04 -5.88 -6.76
C ASN A 105 -0.87 -4.61 -6.47
N ALA A 106 -0.31 -3.45 -6.81
CA ALA A 106 -0.99 -2.17 -6.69
C ALA A 106 -0.82 -1.30 -7.95
N LEU A 107 -1.59 -0.20 -7.98
CA LEU A 107 -1.54 0.82 -9.02
C LEU A 107 -1.48 2.20 -8.35
N ALA A 108 -0.38 2.92 -8.54
CA ALA A 108 -0.33 4.35 -8.27
C ALA A 108 -0.97 5.10 -9.44
N VAL A 109 -1.87 6.03 -9.13
CA VAL A 109 -2.68 6.75 -10.13
C VAL A 109 -3.20 8.05 -9.53
N GLU A 110 -3.33 9.09 -10.35
CA GLU A 110 -4.07 10.29 -9.99
C GLU A 110 -5.53 10.13 -10.39
N ILE A 111 -6.45 10.29 -9.44
CA ILE A 111 -7.89 10.20 -9.68
C ILE A 111 -8.57 11.49 -9.21
N PRO A 112 -9.67 11.90 -9.84
CA PRO A 112 -10.52 12.90 -9.21
C PRO A 112 -11.02 12.43 -7.83
N ALA A 113 -11.02 13.33 -6.83
CA ALA A 113 -11.33 13.03 -5.44
C ALA A 113 -12.66 12.26 -5.27
N ARG A 114 -13.70 12.62 -6.04
CA ARG A 114 -15.01 11.96 -6.00
C ARG A 114 -14.99 10.45 -6.31
N LEU A 115 -13.94 9.96 -6.97
CA LEU A 115 -13.84 8.56 -7.36
C LEU A 115 -13.31 7.66 -6.24
N ALA A 116 -12.62 8.20 -5.23
CA ALA A 116 -11.91 7.41 -4.23
C ALA A 116 -12.84 6.41 -3.51
N GLY A 117 -13.99 6.88 -3.01
CA GLY A 117 -14.97 6.02 -2.36
C GLY A 117 -15.65 5.03 -3.31
N LYS A 118 -15.85 5.38 -4.59
CA LYS A 118 -16.40 4.47 -5.59
C LYS A 118 -15.41 3.34 -5.91
N ILE A 119 -14.13 3.68 -6.07
CA ILE A 119 -13.06 2.73 -6.37
C ILE A 119 -12.86 1.77 -5.21
N ALA A 120 -12.88 2.26 -3.97
CA ALA A 120 -12.74 1.43 -2.78
C ALA A 120 -13.76 0.28 -2.74
N ARG A 121 -14.97 0.51 -3.25
CA ARG A 121 -16.06 -0.48 -3.31
C ARG A 121 -16.00 -1.42 -4.51
N LEU A 122 -15.05 -1.25 -5.44
CA LEU A 122 -14.98 -2.10 -6.62
C LEU A 122 -14.48 -3.51 -6.25
N PRO A 123 -15.06 -4.57 -6.84
CA PRO A 123 -14.55 -5.92 -6.68
C PRO A 123 -13.05 -6.00 -7.03
N GLY A 124 -12.28 -6.66 -6.18
CA GLY A 124 -10.84 -6.80 -6.36
C GLY A 124 -9.99 -5.66 -5.79
N VAL A 125 -10.60 -4.58 -5.29
CA VAL A 125 -9.88 -3.51 -4.56
C VAL A 125 -9.85 -3.84 -3.07
N ALA A 126 -8.63 -3.93 -2.52
CA ALA A 126 -8.42 -4.17 -1.09
C ALA A 126 -8.37 -2.86 -0.30
N LYS A 127 -7.67 -1.86 -0.84
CA LYS A 127 -7.45 -0.57 -0.18
C LYS A 127 -7.13 0.52 -1.18
N VAL A 128 -7.58 1.74 -0.90
CA VAL A 128 -7.17 2.98 -1.57
C VAL A 128 -6.50 3.86 -0.54
N SER A 129 -5.21 4.14 -0.72
CA SER A 129 -4.42 5.00 0.17
C SER A 129 -3.87 6.20 -0.57
N LEU A 130 -3.49 7.24 0.16
CA LEU A 130 -2.81 8.40 -0.40
C LEU A 130 -1.43 7.97 -0.93
N ASP A 131 -1.06 8.43 -2.12
CA ASP A 131 0.32 8.37 -2.62
C ASP A 131 1.00 9.70 -2.28
N TYR A 132 1.68 9.75 -1.13
CA TYR A 132 2.24 10.99 -0.58
C TYR A 132 3.75 11.01 -0.65
N THR A 133 4.29 12.22 -0.74
CA THR A 133 5.73 12.48 -0.74
C THR A 133 6.25 12.43 0.69
N LEU A 134 7.35 11.70 0.90
CA LEU A 134 8.16 11.76 2.11
C LEU A 134 9.29 12.78 1.88
N HIS A 135 9.52 13.64 2.86
CA HIS A 135 10.62 14.59 2.87
C HIS A 135 11.70 14.12 3.84
N LEU A 136 12.96 14.21 3.42
CA LEU A 136 14.09 13.94 4.30
C LEU A 136 14.18 15.03 5.37
N PRO A 137 14.54 14.69 6.62
CA PRO A 137 14.90 15.70 7.60
C PRO A 137 16.13 16.50 7.13
N PRO A 138 16.30 17.75 7.58
CA PRO A 138 17.55 18.48 7.32
C PRO A 138 18.72 17.70 7.90
N VAL A 139 19.82 17.63 7.14
CA VAL A 139 21.07 17.00 7.59
C VAL A 139 21.91 18.06 8.27
N GLU A 140 22.22 17.87 9.54
CA GLU A 140 23.20 18.65 10.26
C GLU A 140 24.54 17.91 10.21
N TYR A 141 25.57 18.56 9.67
CA TYR A 141 26.93 18.04 9.66
C TYR A 141 27.69 18.64 10.83
N ASP A 142 28.24 17.78 11.68
CA ASP A 142 29.25 18.18 12.67
C ASP A 142 30.64 17.90 12.09
N ASP A 143 31.34 18.96 11.72
CA ASP A 143 32.65 18.90 11.07
C ASP A 143 33.81 18.75 12.08
N THR A 144 33.51 18.58 13.38
CA THR A 144 34.51 18.61 14.45
C THR A 144 35.04 17.23 14.87
N GLY A 145 34.50 16.14 14.33
CA GLY A 145 34.91 14.77 14.64
C GLY A 145 36.09 14.26 13.82
N ALA A 146 36.87 13.34 14.40
CA ALA A 146 37.87 12.60 13.63
C ALA A 146 37.21 11.83 12.49
N VAL A 147 37.66 12.08 11.26
CA VAL A 147 37.19 11.41 10.05
C VAL A 147 37.30 9.90 10.25
N GLN A 148 36.15 9.20 10.35
CA GLN A 148 36.00 7.73 10.45
C GLN A 148 36.08 7.07 11.85
N TRP A 149 35.95 7.79 12.98
CA TRP A 149 35.92 7.16 14.32
C TRP A 149 34.89 6.00 14.43
N ASN A 150 33.74 6.15 13.77
CA ASN A 150 32.66 5.18 13.79
C ASN A 150 33.00 3.92 12.99
N MET A 151 33.83 4.03 11.96
CA MET A 151 34.33 2.88 11.19
C MET A 151 35.33 2.07 12.01
N GLU A 152 36.19 2.74 12.77
CA GLU A 152 37.12 2.10 13.72
C GLU A 152 36.34 1.38 14.83
N MET A 153 35.35 2.05 15.42
CA MET A 153 34.50 1.47 16.48
C MET A 153 33.83 0.17 16.04
N ILE A 154 33.32 0.09 14.81
CA ILE A 154 32.65 -1.13 14.30
C ILE A 154 33.64 -2.18 13.77
N GLY A 155 34.95 -1.94 13.87
CA GLY A 155 35.99 -2.88 13.40
C GLY A 155 36.05 -3.05 11.89
N ALA A 156 35.53 -2.10 11.11
CA ALA A 156 35.53 -2.19 9.64
C ALA A 156 36.95 -2.29 9.04
N PRO A 157 37.99 -1.59 9.56
CA PRO A 157 39.35 -1.74 9.06
C PRO A 157 39.90 -3.18 9.16
N ALA A 158 39.70 -3.85 10.30
CA ALA A 158 40.22 -5.21 10.52
C ALA A 158 39.65 -6.23 9.51
N LEU A 159 38.41 -6.05 9.06
CA LEU A 159 37.81 -6.89 8.01
C LEU A 159 38.44 -6.61 6.64
N ARG A 160 38.76 -5.34 6.33
CA ARG A 160 39.45 -4.98 5.10
C ARG A 160 40.86 -5.52 5.06
N ASP A 161 41.57 -5.53 6.18
CA ASP A 161 42.95 -6.04 6.29
C ASP A 161 43.05 -7.54 5.97
N ILE A 162 42.01 -8.31 6.29
CA ILE A 162 41.90 -9.73 5.90
C ILE A 162 41.27 -9.92 4.50
N GLY A 163 41.14 -8.84 3.72
CA GLY A 163 40.67 -8.86 2.34
C GLY A 163 39.15 -8.84 2.16
N LEU A 164 38.35 -8.67 3.21
CA LEU A 164 36.89 -8.59 3.10
C LEU A 164 36.46 -7.14 2.84
N ALA A 165 36.12 -6.84 1.58
CA ALA A 165 35.73 -5.50 1.14
C ALA A 165 34.33 -5.46 0.48
N GLY A 166 33.55 -6.54 0.59
CA GLY A 166 32.21 -6.63 -0.02
C GLY A 166 32.20 -7.16 -1.45
N GLN A 167 33.26 -7.87 -1.86
CA GLN A 167 33.36 -8.44 -3.21
C GLN A 167 32.16 -9.36 -3.50
N GLY A 168 31.57 -9.20 -4.68
CA GLY A 168 30.40 -9.99 -5.09
C GLY A 168 29.08 -9.63 -4.39
N VAL A 169 29.05 -8.59 -3.55
CA VAL A 169 27.85 -8.09 -2.88
C VAL A 169 27.36 -6.81 -3.55
N VAL A 170 26.03 -6.67 -3.67
CA VAL A 170 25.38 -5.44 -4.14
C VAL A 170 24.53 -4.90 -3.00
N VAL A 171 24.77 -3.64 -2.63
CA VAL A 171 23.95 -2.88 -1.69
C VAL A 171 23.13 -1.87 -2.50
N ALA A 172 21.81 -1.94 -2.38
CA ALA A 172 20.91 -0.99 -3.01
C ALA A 172 20.54 0.09 -2.00
N THR A 173 20.97 1.32 -2.24
CA THR A 173 20.59 2.49 -1.46
C THR A 173 19.35 3.12 -2.08
N ILE A 174 18.33 3.39 -1.27
CA ILE A 174 17.12 4.12 -1.67
C ILE A 174 17.12 5.42 -0.88
N ASP A 175 17.76 6.45 -1.43
CA ASP A 175 17.90 7.77 -0.83
C ASP A 175 17.64 8.86 -1.90
N SER A 176 17.91 10.11 -1.56
CA SER A 176 17.84 11.29 -2.42
C SER A 176 18.87 11.32 -3.55
N GLY A 177 19.95 10.55 -3.45
CA GLY A 177 21.03 10.46 -4.44
C GLY A 177 22.33 9.99 -3.83
#